data_AF-A0A913YU41-F1
#
_entry.id   AF-A0A913YU41-F1
#
_cell.length_a   1.000
_cell.length_b   1.000
_cell.length_c   1.000
_cell.angle_alpha   90.00
_cell.angle_beta   90.00
_cell.angle_gamma   90.00
#
_symmetry.space_group_name_H-M   'P 1'
#
loop_
_entity.id
_entity.type
_entity.pdbx_description
1 polymer ?
#
loop_
_entity_poly.entity_id
_entity_poly.type
_entity_poly.pdbx_seq_one_letter_code
_entity_poly.pdbx_strand_id
1 'polypeptide(L)'
;MKFYYGFLNEFDIKSCFDSCPEEGCTKTFMRHCSMVQHLDCGKHQWELERETLFDKAALAYAEQLEGQATLPPQVSAATTITSKKVSKQPMGWALKGGQGRSRFSEKQKSYLTAKFKIGEESGMKVDPNEVARSMMIAKGPDDSLLFSSNDFLTAKQIAGFFSRLAAKKSLPESDLIADVENAAREADLESIADLEICFWLS
;
A
#
# COMPACT_ATOMS: atom_id res chain seq x y z
N MET A 1 -53.02 -60.71 18.52
CA MET A 1 -52.66 -59.41 19.12
C MET A 1 -52.90 -58.29 18.10
N LYS A 2 -53.71 -57.27 18.45
CA LYS A 2 -53.64 -55.89 17.92
C LYS A 2 -52.28 -55.29 18.37
N PHE A 3 -51.61 -54.30 17.76
CA PHE A 3 -52.02 -52.91 17.54
C PHE A 3 -51.10 -52.21 16.48
N TYR A 4 -51.66 -51.56 15.45
CA TYR A 4 -51.78 -50.11 15.17
C TYR A 4 -50.60 -49.36 14.48
N TYR A 5 -50.87 -48.97 13.23
CA TYR A 5 -50.72 -47.66 12.57
C TYR A 5 -49.56 -46.70 12.87
N GLY A 6 -48.92 -46.27 11.77
CA GLY A 6 -48.16 -45.03 11.60
C GLY A 6 -47.13 -45.22 10.47
N PHE A 7 -46.97 -44.37 9.47
CA PHE A 7 -47.48 -43.04 9.22
C PHE A 7 -47.18 -42.73 7.73
N LEU A 8 -47.98 -41.84 7.17
CA LEU A 8 -48.06 -41.44 5.77
C LEU A 8 -46.80 -40.77 5.17
N ASN A 9 -46.80 -40.73 3.82
CA ASN A 9 -46.16 -39.75 2.93
C ASN A 9 -44.64 -39.90 2.68
N GLU A 10 -44.06 -39.52 1.55
CA GLU A 10 -44.46 -38.51 0.58
C GLU A 10 -43.71 -38.76 -0.74
N PHE A 11 -44.30 -38.32 -1.85
CA PHE A 11 -43.69 -38.06 -3.17
C PHE A 11 -42.15 -38.05 -3.22
N ASP A 12 -41.56 -38.98 -3.99
CA ASP A 12 -40.29 -38.71 -4.66
C ASP A 12 -40.36 -39.21 -6.10
N ILE A 13 -41.34 -38.67 -6.83
CA ILE A 13 -41.28 -38.63 -8.29
C ILE A 13 -40.09 -37.73 -8.60
N LYS A 14 -38.89 -38.30 -8.69
CA LYS A 14 -37.71 -37.64 -9.24
C LYS A 14 -38.10 -37.12 -10.61
N SER A 15 -38.43 -35.84 -10.69
CA SER A 15 -38.66 -35.16 -11.96
C SER A 15 -37.32 -35.12 -12.68
N CYS A 16 -37.04 -36.13 -13.50
CA CYS A 16 -35.84 -36.17 -14.33
C CYS A 16 -36.07 -35.21 -15.49
N PHE A 17 -35.73 -33.94 -15.28
CA PHE A 17 -35.64 -32.98 -16.37
C PHE A 17 -34.28 -33.16 -17.02
N ASP A 18 -34.27 -33.45 -18.32
CA ASP A 18 -33.07 -33.48 -19.13
C ASP A 18 -32.86 -32.09 -19.74
N SER A 19 -31.65 -31.54 -19.60
CA SER A 19 -31.26 -30.29 -20.25
C SER A 19 -30.72 -30.55 -21.66
N CYS A 20 -30.81 -29.54 -22.52
CA CYS A 20 -30.17 -29.59 -23.82
C CYS A 20 -28.63 -29.78 -23.65
N PRO A 21 -27.99 -30.69 -24.40
CA PRO A 21 -26.54 -30.90 -24.35
C PRO A 21 -25.72 -29.82 -25.08
N GLU A 22 -26.35 -28.87 -25.77
CA GLU A 22 -25.64 -27.78 -26.44
C GLU A 22 -25.30 -26.67 -25.43
N GLU A 23 -24.01 -26.35 -25.34
CA GLU A 23 -23.47 -25.32 -24.46
C GLU A 23 -24.16 -23.97 -24.72
N GLY A 24 -24.90 -23.46 -23.72
CA GLY A 24 -25.63 -22.19 -23.78
C GLY A 24 -27.13 -22.29 -24.09
N CYS A 25 -27.67 -23.48 -24.40
CA CYS A 25 -29.11 -23.67 -24.52
C CYS A 25 -29.76 -23.89 -23.15
N THR A 26 -30.72 -23.05 -22.76
CA THR A 26 -31.36 -23.10 -21.43
C THR A 26 -32.62 -23.97 -21.36
N LYS A 27 -32.98 -24.70 -22.42
CA LYS A 27 -34.19 -25.54 -22.42
C LYS A 27 -34.03 -26.81 -21.58
N THR A 28 -35.06 -27.09 -20.78
CA THR A 28 -35.21 -28.33 -20.02
C THR A 28 -36.46 -29.08 -20.44
N PHE A 29 -36.37 -30.41 -20.45
CA PHE A 29 -37.41 -31.29 -20.96
C PHE A 29 -37.74 -32.37 -19.94
N MET A 30 -39.02 -32.55 -19.66
CA MET A 30 -39.49 -33.63 -18.77
C MET A 30 -39.56 -34.99 -19.49
N ARG A 31 -39.60 -35.00 -20.84
CA ARG A 31 -39.69 -36.21 -21.65
C ARG A 31 -38.54 -36.26 -22.65
N HIS A 32 -37.93 -37.44 -22.77
CA HIS A 32 -36.83 -37.69 -23.70
C HIS A 32 -37.21 -37.42 -25.16
N CYS A 33 -38.40 -37.84 -25.61
CA CYS A 33 -38.84 -37.60 -26.99
C CYS A 33 -38.96 -36.11 -27.33
N SER A 34 -39.34 -35.26 -26.37
CA SER A 34 -39.43 -33.81 -26.56
C SER A 34 -38.05 -33.17 -26.67
N MET A 35 -37.06 -33.69 -25.93
CA MET A 35 -35.67 -33.27 -26.05
C MET A 35 -35.08 -33.67 -27.41
N VAL A 36 -35.27 -34.92 -27.85
CA VAL A 36 -34.77 -35.38 -29.15
C VAL A 36 -35.38 -34.58 -30.30
N GLN A 37 -36.70 -34.34 -30.26
CA GLN A 37 -37.36 -33.49 -31.25
C GLN A 37 -36.80 -32.06 -31.27
N HIS A 38 -36.43 -31.52 -30.12
CA HIS A 38 -35.80 -30.21 -30.03
C HIS A 38 -34.42 -30.19 -30.72
N LEU A 39 -33.62 -31.26 -30.55
CA LEU A 39 -32.35 -31.43 -31.26
C LEU A 39 -32.55 -31.52 -32.77
N ASP A 40 -33.55 -32.30 -33.22
CA ASP A 40 -33.86 -32.45 -34.65
C ASP A 40 -34.33 -31.14 -35.29
N CYS A 41 -35.05 -30.32 -34.53
CA CYS A 41 -35.55 -29.03 -34.99
C CYS A 41 -34.49 -27.91 -34.92
N GLY A 42 -33.40 -28.08 -34.17
CA GLY A 42 -32.34 -27.08 -33.98
C GLY A 42 -32.80 -25.76 -33.32
N LYS A 43 -33.95 -25.74 -32.64
CA LYS A 43 -34.52 -24.51 -32.06
C LYS A 43 -34.08 -24.30 -30.62
N HIS A 44 -32.80 -23.93 -30.49
CA HIS A 44 -32.13 -23.61 -29.23
C HIS A 44 -32.58 -22.28 -28.66
N GLN A 45 -32.69 -22.23 -27.33
CA GLN A 45 -33.04 -21.02 -26.61
C GLN A 45 -31.84 -20.57 -25.81
N TRP A 46 -31.39 -19.39 -26.15
CA TRP A 46 -30.24 -18.74 -25.55
C TRP A 46 -30.78 -17.71 -24.58
N GLU A 47 -30.39 -17.80 -23.32
CA GLU A 47 -30.54 -16.67 -22.40
C GLU A 47 -29.21 -15.92 -22.46
N LEU A 48 -29.24 -14.63 -22.79
CA LEU A 48 -28.03 -13.81 -22.67
C LEU A 48 -27.54 -13.91 -21.23
N GLU A 49 -26.22 -14.02 -21.05
CA GLU A 49 -25.62 -13.79 -19.74
C GLU A 49 -26.17 -12.46 -19.20
N ARG A 50 -26.63 -12.48 -17.94
CA ARG A 50 -27.23 -11.32 -17.29
C ARG A 50 -26.32 -10.12 -17.52
N GLU A 51 -26.87 -9.04 -18.07
CA GLU A 51 -26.13 -7.79 -18.31
C GLU A 51 -25.22 -7.47 -17.13
N THR A 52 -23.91 -7.49 -17.37
CA THR A 52 -22.95 -7.23 -16.32
C THR A 52 -23.01 -5.75 -15.92
N LEU A 53 -22.53 -5.41 -14.72
CA LEU A 53 -22.43 -4.01 -14.32
C LEU A 53 -21.54 -3.20 -15.29
N PHE A 54 -20.57 -3.86 -15.95
CA PHE A 54 -19.72 -3.23 -16.95
C PHE A 54 -20.49 -2.90 -18.22
N ASP A 55 -21.34 -3.79 -18.71
CA ASP A 55 -22.17 -3.54 -19.89
C ASP A 55 -23.11 -2.35 -19.65
N LYS A 56 -23.70 -2.28 -18.46
CA LYS A 56 -24.54 -1.15 -18.04
C LYS A 56 -23.77 0.15 -17.93
N ALA A 57 -22.56 0.12 -17.38
CA ALA A 57 -21.70 1.30 -17.28
C ALA A 57 -21.25 1.80 -18.67
N ALA A 58 -20.94 0.87 -19.59
CA ALA A 58 -20.56 1.20 -20.96
C ALA A 58 -21.70 1.88 -21.72
N LEU A 59 -22.93 1.36 -21.59
CA LEU A 59 -24.13 1.96 -22.20
C LEU A 59 -24.42 3.36 -21.62
N ALA A 60 -24.38 3.51 -20.29
CA ALA A 60 -24.60 4.80 -19.64
C ALA A 60 -23.54 5.85 -20.04
N TYR A 61 -22.28 5.41 -20.19
CA TYR A 61 -21.20 6.29 -20.66
C TYR A 61 -21.40 6.71 -22.12
N ALA A 62 -21.80 5.79 -23.00
CA ALA A 62 -22.08 6.09 -24.39
C ALA A 62 -23.24 7.11 -24.52
N GLU A 63 -24.34 6.89 -23.79
CA GLU A 63 -25.48 7.82 -23.73
C GLU A 63 -25.05 9.22 -23.27
N GLN A 64 -24.18 9.28 -22.26
CA GLN A 64 -23.67 10.54 -21.71
C GLN A 64 -22.79 11.30 -22.72
N LEU A 65 -22.09 10.61 -23.61
CA LEU A 65 -21.30 11.23 -24.68
C LEU A 65 -22.16 11.75 -25.84
N GLU A 66 -23.24 11.03 -26.19
CA GLU A 66 -24.11 11.45 -27.29
C GLU A 66 -24.94 12.71 -26.97
N GLY A 67 -25.23 12.94 -25.67
CA GLY A 67 -25.98 14.12 -25.20
C GLY A 67 -25.13 15.33 -24.79
N GLN A 68 -23.82 15.17 -24.60
CA GLN A 68 -22.93 16.27 -24.21
C GLN A 68 -22.14 16.78 -25.42
N ALA A 69 -22.57 17.92 -25.96
CA ALA A 69 -21.68 18.73 -26.80
C ALA A 69 -20.37 18.95 -26.02
N THR A 70 -19.24 18.62 -26.64
CA THR A 70 -17.88 18.75 -26.11
C THR A 70 -17.60 20.21 -25.74
N LEU A 71 -18.10 20.65 -24.60
CA LEU A 71 -17.72 21.92 -24.00
C LEU A 71 -16.66 21.61 -22.94
N PRO A 72 -15.50 22.27 -22.99
CA PRO A 72 -14.50 22.12 -21.95
C PRO A 72 -15.13 22.52 -20.59
N PRO A 73 -14.79 21.84 -19.48
CA PRO A 73 -15.38 22.12 -18.18
C PRO A 73 -15.22 23.61 -17.83
N GLN A 74 -16.32 24.34 -17.76
CA GLN A 74 -16.33 25.68 -17.20
C GLN A 74 -16.19 25.53 -15.69
N VAL A 75 -14.99 25.79 -15.19
CA VAL A 75 -14.73 25.85 -13.75
C VAL A 75 -15.35 27.14 -13.24
N SER A 76 -16.58 27.09 -12.72
CA SER A 76 -17.16 28.22 -12.03
C SER A 76 -16.42 28.41 -10.70
N ALA A 77 -15.90 29.61 -10.46
CA ALA A 77 -15.22 29.96 -9.23
C ALA A 77 -16.15 29.71 -8.04
N ALA A 78 -15.76 28.75 -7.20
CA ALA A 78 -16.57 28.30 -6.07
C ALA A 78 -16.84 29.45 -5.08
N THR A 79 -18.12 29.67 -4.82
CA THR A 79 -18.64 30.55 -3.77
C THR A 79 -18.00 30.23 -2.43
N THR A 80 -17.56 31.26 -1.73
CA THR A 80 -16.95 31.26 -0.40
C THR A 80 -17.78 30.46 0.61
N ILE A 81 -17.40 29.21 0.87
CA ILE A 81 -17.88 28.45 2.03
C ILE A 81 -16.83 28.58 3.13
N THR A 82 -17.17 29.41 4.11
CA THR A 82 -16.48 29.58 5.38
C THR A 82 -16.23 28.22 6.02
N SER A 83 -15.01 27.70 5.97
CA SER A 83 -14.62 26.44 6.61
C SER A 83 -13.30 26.59 7.36
N LYS A 84 -13.49 26.61 8.67
CA LYS A 84 -12.61 26.25 9.80
C LYS A 84 -11.23 25.66 9.42
N LYS A 85 -10.19 26.25 10.02
CA LYS A 85 -8.83 25.72 10.24
C LYS A 85 -8.33 24.76 9.16
N VAL A 86 -7.55 25.31 8.23
CA VAL A 86 -6.71 24.57 7.28
C VAL A 86 -5.85 23.56 8.02
N SER A 87 -6.31 22.32 8.17
CA SER A 87 -5.41 21.18 8.22
C SER A 87 -4.80 21.09 6.83
N LYS A 88 -3.46 21.04 6.79
CA LYS A 88 -2.66 20.89 5.58
C LYS A 88 -3.31 19.81 4.73
N GLN A 89 -3.92 20.20 3.61
CA GLN A 89 -4.43 19.24 2.64
C GLN A 89 -3.23 18.36 2.25
N PRO A 90 -3.35 17.02 2.32
CA PRO A 90 -2.27 16.15 1.88
C PRO A 90 -1.97 16.54 0.43
N MET A 91 -0.69 16.72 0.13
CA MET A 91 -0.25 17.09 -1.22
C MET A 91 -0.93 16.16 -2.23
N GLY A 92 -1.37 16.71 -3.36
CA GLY A 92 -2.08 15.94 -4.39
C GLY A 92 -1.33 14.66 -4.77
N TRP A 93 -2.05 13.68 -5.34
CA TRP A 93 -1.58 12.33 -5.68
C TRP A 93 -0.25 12.25 -6.45
N ALA A 94 0.22 13.34 -7.05
CA ALA A 94 1.48 13.43 -7.79
C ALA A 94 2.71 13.80 -6.95
N LEU A 95 2.54 14.35 -5.73
CA LEU A 95 3.67 14.85 -4.93
C LEU A 95 3.86 13.99 -3.68
N LYS A 96 4.98 13.26 -3.63
CA LYS A 96 5.41 12.55 -2.42
C LYS A 96 5.69 13.60 -1.36
N GLY A 97 4.91 13.60 -0.29
CA GLY A 97 5.12 14.50 0.84
C GLY A 97 6.58 14.41 1.28
N GLY A 98 7.30 15.53 1.26
CA GLY A 98 8.70 15.55 1.66
C GLY A 98 8.80 15.10 3.11
N GLN A 99 9.40 13.94 3.36
CA GLN A 99 9.78 13.57 4.73
C GLN A 99 10.82 14.58 5.18
N GLY A 100 10.42 15.47 6.10
CA GLY A 100 11.33 16.41 6.73
C GLY A 100 12.48 15.64 7.37
N ARG A 101 13.71 15.96 6.97
CA ARG A 101 14.90 15.37 7.58
C ARG A 101 15.02 15.87 9.01
N SER A 102 14.75 14.99 9.96
CA SER A 102 14.90 15.31 11.38
C SER A 102 16.38 15.42 11.72
N ARG A 103 16.79 16.59 12.21
CA ARG A 103 18.13 16.80 12.75
C ARG A 103 18.28 16.02 14.06
N PHE A 104 19.46 15.45 14.31
CA PHE A 104 19.73 14.85 15.62
C PHE A 104 19.62 15.91 16.72
N SER A 105 18.92 15.57 17.78
CA SER A 105 18.81 16.39 18.98
C SER A 105 20.15 16.46 19.69
N GLU A 106 20.33 17.49 20.51
CA GLU A 106 21.58 17.66 21.25
C GLU A 106 21.84 16.50 22.23
N LYS A 107 20.76 15.93 22.81
CA LYS A 107 20.82 14.75 23.66
C LYS A 107 21.34 13.51 22.91
N GLN A 108 20.89 13.33 21.67
CA GLN A 108 21.34 12.23 20.82
C GLN A 108 22.83 12.37 20.47
N LYS A 109 23.25 13.58 20.10
CA LYS A 109 24.65 13.86 19.75
C LYS A 109 25.59 13.66 20.94
N SER A 110 25.24 14.17 22.12
CA SER A 110 26.08 14.05 23.31
C SER A 110 26.26 12.58 23.72
N TYR A 111 25.18 11.80 23.70
CA TYR A 111 25.21 10.36 23.97
C TYR A 111 26.08 9.59 22.96
N LEU A 112 25.86 9.81 21.66
CA LEU A 112 26.64 9.15 20.61
C LEU A 112 28.13 9.53 20.67
N THR A 113 28.43 10.79 20.95
CA THR A 113 29.82 11.25 21.09
C THR A 113 30.51 10.62 22.31
N ALA A 114 29.80 10.46 23.42
CA ALA A 114 30.32 9.75 24.59
C ALA A 114 30.61 8.27 24.28
N LYS A 115 29.67 7.58 23.62
CA LYS A 115 29.87 6.19 23.18
C LYS A 115 31.02 6.04 22.18
N PHE A 116 31.19 7.01 21.28
CA PHE A 116 32.30 7.02 20.33
C PHE A 116 33.65 7.14 21.05
N LYS A 117 33.80 8.07 22.00
CA LYS A 117 35.03 8.25 22.78
C LYS A 117 35.42 7.00 23.57
N ILE A 118 34.44 6.32 24.18
CA ILE A 118 34.69 5.04 24.88
C ILE A 118 35.26 3.99 23.92
N GLY A 119 34.78 3.95 22.68
CA GLY A 119 35.34 3.09 21.63
C GLY A 119 36.79 3.46 21.27
N GLU A 120 37.10 4.75 21.24
CA GLU A 120 38.46 5.23 20.97
C GLU A 120 39.42 4.88 22.12
N GLU A 121 39.01 5.10 23.37
CA GLU A 121 39.81 4.79 24.56
C GLU A 121 40.05 3.27 24.71
N SER A 122 39.05 2.46 24.35
CA SER A 122 39.18 0.99 24.35
C SER A 122 39.89 0.43 23.11
N GLY A 123 40.15 1.26 22.09
CA GLY A 123 40.76 0.85 20.82
C GLY A 123 39.88 -0.05 19.95
N MET A 124 38.61 -0.25 20.32
CA MET A 124 37.65 -1.09 19.57
C MET A 124 36.50 -0.26 19.02
N LYS A 125 36.22 -0.43 17.72
CA LYS A 125 35.08 0.20 17.08
C LYS A 125 33.78 -0.34 17.66
N VAL A 126 32.98 0.53 18.27
CA VAL A 126 31.66 0.18 18.82
C VAL A 126 30.69 -0.16 17.68
N ASP A 127 29.97 -1.28 17.81
CA ASP A 127 28.96 -1.71 16.83
C ASP A 127 27.72 -0.79 16.89
N PRO A 128 27.33 -0.14 15.78
CA PRO A 128 26.13 0.69 15.71
C PRO A 128 24.84 -0.01 16.18
N ASN A 129 24.72 -1.32 16.00
CA ASN A 129 23.55 -2.09 16.46
C ASN A 129 23.52 -2.22 17.98
N GLU A 130 24.68 -2.40 18.59
CA GLU A 130 24.81 -2.40 20.05
C GLU A 130 24.48 -1.02 20.62
N VAL A 131 24.96 0.05 20.00
CA VAL A 131 24.64 1.42 20.43
C VAL A 131 23.14 1.67 20.36
N ALA A 132 22.46 1.28 19.27
CA ALA A 132 21.01 1.40 19.13
C ALA A 132 20.27 0.69 20.27
N ARG A 133 20.63 -0.56 20.58
CA ARG A 133 20.04 -1.31 21.70
C ARG A 133 20.32 -0.64 23.04
N SER A 134 21.55 -0.18 23.26
CA SER A 134 21.94 0.50 24.50
C SER A 134 21.24 1.84 24.69
N MET A 135 20.87 2.51 23.60
CA MET A 135 20.12 3.77 23.61
C MET A 135 18.69 3.57 24.14
N MET A 136 18.07 2.43 23.84
CA MET A 136 16.70 2.11 24.29
C MET A 136 16.61 1.88 25.81
N ILE A 137 17.71 1.47 26.43
CA ILE A 137 17.80 1.18 27.87
C ILE A 137 18.69 2.18 28.61
N ALA A 138 19.16 3.23 27.94
CA ALA A 138 20.01 4.24 28.55
C ALA A 138 19.22 4.96 29.65
N LYS A 139 19.80 5.02 30.84
CA LYS A 139 19.20 5.68 32.00
C LYS A 139 19.95 6.97 32.31
N GLY A 140 19.19 8.00 32.68
CA GLY A 140 19.72 9.25 33.20
C GLY A 140 20.12 9.15 34.68
N PRO A 141 20.57 10.25 35.29
CA PRO A 141 20.90 10.31 36.72
C PRO A 141 19.68 10.06 37.62
N ASP A 142 18.47 10.34 37.15
CA ASP A 142 17.21 10.17 37.89
C ASP A 142 16.61 8.76 37.75
N ASP A 143 17.41 7.78 37.32
CA ASP A 143 17.03 6.37 37.01
C ASP A 143 15.90 6.19 35.96
N SER A 144 15.49 7.30 35.33
CA SER A 144 14.53 7.32 34.21
C SER A 144 15.20 7.09 32.86
N LEU A 145 14.44 6.62 31.87
CA LEU A 145 14.93 6.43 30.50
C LEU A 145 15.37 7.76 29.90
N LEU A 146 16.59 7.79 29.37
CA LEU A 146 17.24 8.96 28.79
C LEU A 146 16.57 9.41 27.47
N PHE A 147 15.95 8.47 26.76
CA PHE A 147 15.33 8.68 25.45
C PHE A 147 13.91 8.08 25.39
N SER A 148 13.03 8.72 24.61
CA SER A 148 11.72 8.18 24.26
C SER A 148 11.77 7.43 22.92
N SER A 149 10.72 6.67 22.60
CA SER A 149 10.62 5.89 21.35
C SER A 149 10.86 6.74 20.10
N ASN A 150 10.36 7.98 20.08
CA ASN A 150 10.55 8.91 18.97
C ASN A 150 12.00 9.42 18.82
N ASP A 151 12.81 9.29 19.87
CA ASP A 151 14.20 9.71 19.89
C ASP A 151 15.16 8.56 19.54
N PHE A 152 14.67 7.34 19.35
CA PHE A 152 15.53 6.21 19.02
C PHE A 152 16.11 6.34 17.62
N LEU A 153 17.41 6.10 17.52
CA LEU A 153 18.14 6.13 16.27
C LEU A 153 18.35 4.71 15.75
N THR A 154 18.26 4.57 14.44
CA THR A 154 18.58 3.32 13.75
C THR A 154 20.09 3.12 13.68
N ALA A 155 20.52 1.86 13.57
CA ALA A 155 21.94 1.54 13.38
C ALA A 155 22.56 2.27 12.18
N LYS A 156 21.81 2.45 11.09
CA LYS A 156 22.26 3.21 9.90
C LYS A 156 22.54 4.68 10.23
N GLN A 157 21.65 5.33 10.98
CA GLN A 157 21.83 6.72 11.42
C GLN A 157 23.06 6.86 12.33
N ILE A 158 23.26 5.92 13.25
CA ILE A 158 24.39 5.90 14.18
C ILE A 158 25.71 5.65 13.43
N ALA A 159 25.74 4.68 12.51
CA ALA A 159 26.90 4.38 11.67
C ALA A 159 27.31 5.60 10.81
N GLY A 160 26.32 6.29 10.22
CA GLY A 160 26.55 7.52 9.48
C GLY A 160 27.12 8.63 10.36
N PHE A 161 26.64 8.77 11.59
CA PHE A 161 27.16 9.73 12.56
C PHE A 161 28.62 9.44 12.94
N PHE A 162 28.95 8.19 13.25
CA PHE A 162 30.31 7.79 13.61
C PHE A 162 31.29 7.94 12.45
N SER A 163 30.87 7.61 11.23
CA SER A 163 31.70 7.81 10.03
C SER A 163 32.08 9.28 9.86
N ARG A 164 31.13 10.20 10.09
CA ARG A 164 31.36 11.65 10.04
C ARG A 164 32.24 12.14 11.20
N LEU A 165 32.05 11.62 12.42
CA LEU A 165 32.91 11.96 13.55
C LEU A 165 34.36 11.54 13.32
N ALA A 166 34.59 10.37 12.74
CA ALA A 166 35.93 9.92 12.37
C ALA A 166 36.55 10.81 11.28
N ALA A 167 35.79 11.13 10.22
CA ALA A 167 36.26 12.01 9.15
C ALA A 167 36.56 13.44 9.64
N LYS A 168 35.77 13.98 10.58
CA LYS A 168 35.97 15.32 11.14
C LYS A 168 37.31 15.49 11.85
N LYS A 169 37.84 14.42 12.46
CA LYS A 169 39.16 14.46 13.12
C LYS A 169 40.34 14.40 12.14
N SER A 170 40.07 14.16 10.85
CA SER A 170 41.09 14.09 9.80
C SER A 170 41.37 15.43 9.11
N LEU A 171 40.62 16.51 9.40
CA LEU A 171 40.77 17.83 8.77
C LEU A 171 40.82 18.98 9.81
N PRO A 172 41.56 20.09 9.55
CA PRO A 172 41.65 21.24 10.45
C PRO A 172 40.34 22.04 10.55
N GLU A 173 40.12 22.66 11.71
CA GLU A 173 38.81 22.99 12.34
C GLU A 173 38.02 24.20 11.79
N SER A 174 38.28 24.74 10.58
CA SER A 174 37.72 26.06 10.20
C SER A 174 36.44 26.10 9.34
N ASP A 175 36.00 25.02 8.68
CA ASP A 175 35.05 25.18 7.54
C ASP A 175 33.63 24.58 7.78
N LEU A 176 33.25 24.26 9.01
CA LEU A 176 32.25 23.21 9.30
C LEU A 176 30.78 23.64 9.55
N ILE A 177 30.35 24.85 9.16
CA ILE A 177 28.94 25.27 9.30
C ILE A 177 28.15 25.08 8.00
N ALA A 178 28.81 25.03 6.84
CA ALA A 178 28.13 25.01 5.53
C ALA A 178 27.66 23.61 5.07
N ASP A 179 28.25 22.52 5.56
CA ASP A 179 28.00 21.18 4.99
C ASP A 179 26.86 20.39 5.63
N VAL A 180 26.17 20.99 6.62
CA VAL A 180 24.97 20.39 7.25
C VAL A 180 23.82 20.25 6.25
N GLU A 181 23.77 21.08 5.20
CA GLU A 181 22.70 21.04 4.18
C GLU A 181 23.01 20.09 3.01
N ASN A 182 24.30 19.82 2.73
CA ASN A 182 24.70 19.21 1.46
C ASN A 182 24.66 17.67 1.47
N ALA A 183 25.02 17.02 2.58
CA ALA A 183 25.19 15.56 2.60
C ALA A 183 23.88 14.76 2.70
N ALA A 184 22.75 15.44 2.64
CA ALA A 184 21.47 14.78 2.64
C ALA A 184 20.96 14.57 1.20
N ARG A 185 21.43 15.34 0.21
CA ARG A 185 21.01 15.18 -1.20
C ARG A 185 21.52 13.92 -1.89
N GLU A 186 22.62 13.31 -1.42
CA GLU A 186 23.25 12.18 -2.13
C GLU A 186 22.78 10.79 -1.66
N ALA A 187 22.25 10.64 -0.45
CA ALA A 187 21.84 9.32 0.06
C ALA A 187 20.45 8.84 -0.42
N ASP A 188 19.67 9.70 -1.09
CA ASP A 188 18.37 9.36 -1.69
C ASP A 188 18.43 9.27 -3.24
N LEU A 189 19.55 9.64 -3.88
CA LEU A 189 19.72 9.48 -5.34
C LEU A 189 20.13 8.06 -5.74
N GLU A 190 20.68 7.27 -4.82
CA GLU A 190 20.99 5.85 -5.06
C GLU A 190 19.76 4.93 -5.05
N SER A 191 18.56 5.46 -4.76
CA SER A 191 17.29 4.75 -4.96
C SER A 191 16.59 5.12 -6.28
N ILE A 192 17.10 6.09 -7.05
CA ILE A 192 16.58 6.44 -8.38
C ILE A 192 17.48 5.89 -9.50
N ALA A 193 18.77 5.61 -9.22
CA ALA A 193 19.66 4.96 -10.18
C ALA A 193 19.29 3.49 -10.49
N ASP A 194 18.52 2.81 -9.61
CA ASP A 194 18.06 1.44 -9.84
C ASP A 194 16.80 1.33 -10.74
N LEU A 195 16.27 2.46 -11.24
CA LEU A 195 15.21 2.46 -12.26
C LEU A 195 15.67 2.98 -13.63
N GLU A 196 16.90 3.50 -13.76
CA GLU A 196 17.47 3.86 -15.08
C GLU A 196 18.33 2.75 -15.71
N ILE A 197 18.69 1.70 -14.98
CA ILE A 197 19.40 0.54 -15.56
C ILE A 197 18.44 -0.37 -16.35
N CYS A 198 17.13 -0.33 -16.06
CA CYS A 198 16.14 -1.15 -16.76
C CYS A 198 15.70 -0.60 -18.13
N PHE A 199 16.04 0.64 -18.49
CA PHE A 199 15.61 1.23 -19.78
C PHE A 199 16.64 1.11 -20.91
N TRP A 200 17.83 0.56 -20.64
CA TRP A 200 18.86 0.31 -21.66
C TRP A 200 19.16 -1.17 -21.91
N LEU A 201 18.36 -2.09 -21.35
CA LEU A 201 18.55 -3.54 -21.55
C LEU A 201 17.26 -4.30 -21.89
N SER A 202 16.37 -3.69 -22.68
CA SER A 202 15.36 -4.46 -23.44
C SER A 202 15.05 -3.85 -24.79
#